data_AF-A0A353F4N2-F1
#
_entry.id   AF-A0A353F4N2-F1
#
_cell.length_a   1.000
_cell.length_b   1.000
_cell.length_c   1.000
_cell.angle_alpha   90.00
_cell.angle_beta   90.00
_cell.angle_gamma   90.00
#
_symmetry.space_group_name_H-M   'P 1'
#
loop_
_entity.id
_entity.type
_entity.pdbx_description
1 polymer ?
#
loop_
_entity_poly.entity_id
_entity_poly.type
_entity_poly.pdbx_seq_one_letter_code
_entity_poly.pdbx_strand_id
1 'polypeptide(L)'
;GKPWNFLSSMAIPLIVGTGIDYSIHLIFALRRSHGDLAKVWNGVGKGIFFCGLSTVVGFGSLCFASNETLQSMGFFCGIGVLLTMTLSVMVVPTLWVWGHRDR
;
A
#
# COMPACT_ATOMS: atom_id res chain seq x y z
N GLY A 1 -24.16 5.09 -13.48
CA GLY A 1 -22.92 4.48 -12.96
C GLY A 1 -21.75 5.13 -13.66
N LYS A 2 -20.68 5.52 -12.93
CA LYS A 2 -19.51 6.17 -13.55
C LYS A 2 -18.95 5.27 -14.67
N PRO A 3 -18.65 5.83 -15.86
CA PRO A 3 -18.17 5.04 -16.98
C PRO A 3 -16.81 4.43 -16.64
N TRP A 4 -16.69 3.11 -16.86
CA TRP A 4 -15.43 2.39 -16.76
C TRP A 4 -14.48 2.93 -17.84
N ASN A 5 -13.58 3.82 -17.43
CA ASN A 5 -12.57 4.40 -18.31
C ASN A 5 -11.30 3.54 -18.32
N PHE A 6 -10.62 3.48 -19.46
CA PHE A 6 -9.35 2.76 -19.70
C PHE A 6 -8.27 3.06 -18.65
N LEU A 7 -8.34 4.23 -18.02
CA LEU A 7 -7.43 4.62 -16.96
C LEU A 7 -7.65 3.87 -15.63
N SER A 8 -8.85 3.31 -15.37
CA SER A 8 -9.09 2.44 -14.21
C SER A 8 -8.39 1.09 -14.34
N SER A 9 -8.16 0.59 -15.56
CA SER A 9 -7.38 -0.63 -15.74
C SER A 9 -5.89 -0.42 -15.46
N MET A 10 -5.38 0.82 -15.57
CA MET A 10 -4.01 1.18 -15.16
C MET A 10 -3.82 1.21 -13.64
N ALA A 11 -4.90 1.36 -12.86
CA ALA A 11 -4.83 1.30 -11.40
C ALA A 11 -4.51 -0.13 -10.91
N ILE A 12 -4.91 -1.15 -11.66
CA ILE A 12 -4.71 -2.57 -11.31
C ILE A 12 -3.22 -2.92 -11.13
N PRO A 13 -2.33 -2.71 -12.13
CA PRO A 13 -0.91 -2.99 -11.97
C PRO A 13 -0.26 -2.09 -10.91
N LEU A 14 -0.78 -0.89 -10.68
CA LEU A 14 -0.28 0.02 -9.64
C LEU A 14 -0.58 -0.50 -8.23
N ILE A 15 -1.80 -0.99 -7.99
CA ILE A 15 -2.20 -1.65 -6.74
C ILE A 15 -1.37 -2.91 -6.50
N VAL A 16 -1.17 -3.72 -7.54
CA VAL A 16 -0.36 -4.95 -7.44
C VAL A 16 1.11 -4.62 -7.15
N GLY A 17 1.69 -3.67 -7.89
CA GLY A 17 3.08 -3.26 -7.72
C GLY A 17 3.36 -2.66 -6.34
N THR A 18 2.49 -1.78 -5.86
CA THR A 18 2.60 -1.20 -4.51
C THR A 18 2.46 -2.27 -3.41
N GLY A 19 1.62 -3.29 -3.63
CA GLY A 19 1.46 -4.40 -2.68
C GLY A 19 2.70 -5.26 -2.56
N ILE A 20 3.34 -5.54 -3.69
CA ILE A 20 4.62 -6.26 -3.74
C ILE A 20 5.72 -5.45 -3.04
N ASP A 21 5.81 -4.14 -3.34
CA ASP A 21 6.85 -3.28 -2.79
C ASP A 21 6.80 -3.19 -1.26
N TYR A 22 5.61 -2.93 -0.70
CA TYR A 22 5.43 -2.88 0.75
C TYR A 22 5.70 -4.24 1.43
N SER A 23 5.33 -5.34 0.79
CA SER A 23 5.59 -6.69 1.29
C SER A 23 7.10 -6.98 1.36
N ILE A 24 7.85 -6.62 0.31
CA ILE A 24 9.31 -6.79 0.29
C ILE A 24 9.96 -5.91 1.37
N HIS A 25 9.55 -4.66 1.48
CA HIS A 25 10.11 -3.71 2.44
C HIS A 25 9.97 -4.23 3.88
N LEU A 26 8.81 -4.81 4.20
CA LEU A 26 8.50 -5.28 5.54
C LEU A 26 9.14 -6.65 5.83
N ILE A 27 9.27 -7.54 4.84
CA ILE A 27 10.06 -8.78 4.95
C ILE A 27 11.53 -8.45 5.21
N PHE A 28 12.09 -7.48 4.49
CA PHE A 28 13.48 -7.06 4.68
C PHE A 28 13.71 -6.48 6.07
N ALA A 29 12.75 -5.69 6.57
CA ALA A 29 12.76 -5.15 7.93
C ALA A 29 12.69 -6.25 9.00
N LEU A 30 11.83 -7.26 8.82
CA LEU A 30 11.72 -8.42 9.71
C LEU A 30 13.01 -9.24 9.72
N ARG A 31 13.62 -9.47 8.55
CA ARG A 31 14.92 -10.13 8.43
C ARG A 31 16.01 -9.37 9.17
N ARG A 32 16.05 -8.04 9.03
CA ARG A 32 17.00 -7.15 9.71
C ARG A 32 16.82 -7.15 11.22
N SER A 33 15.58 -7.33 11.70
CA SER A 33 15.22 -7.23 13.11
C SER A 33 15.14 -8.58 13.83
N HIS A 34 15.55 -9.70 13.18
CA HIS A 34 15.46 -11.06 13.74
C HIS A 34 14.05 -11.41 14.27
N GLY A 35 13.00 -10.88 13.64
CA GLY A 35 11.62 -11.17 14.04
C GLY A 35 10.99 -10.25 15.10
N ASP A 36 11.73 -9.25 15.60
CA ASP A 36 11.19 -8.30 16.57
C ASP A 36 10.27 -7.27 15.87
N LEU A 37 8.95 -7.51 15.89
CA LEU A 37 7.94 -6.63 15.29
C LEU A 37 8.03 -5.19 15.81
N ALA A 38 8.39 -4.98 17.07
CA ALA A 38 8.47 -3.64 17.66
C ALA A 38 9.59 -2.82 17.02
N LYS A 39 10.75 -3.44 16.74
CA LYS A 39 11.86 -2.81 16.01
C LYS A 39 11.52 -2.56 14.55
N VAL A 40 10.81 -3.48 13.90
CA VAL A 40 10.33 -3.32 12.53
C VAL A 40 9.42 -2.12 12.40
N TRP A 41 8.46 -1.97 13.32
CA TRP A 41 7.53 -0.85 13.32
C TRP A 41 8.24 0.49 13.54
N ASN A 42 9.18 0.52 14.49
CA ASN A 42 9.90 1.74 14.85
C ASN A 42 10.92 2.15 13.77
N GLY A 43 11.52 1.18 13.06
CA GLY A 43 12.47 1.43 11.98
C GLY A 43 11.80 1.71 10.63
N VAL A 44 11.05 0.74 10.11
CA VAL A 44 10.54 0.76 8.72
C VAL A 44 9.05 1.05 8.66
N GLY A 45 8.27 0.62 9.67
CA GLY A 45 6.81 0.82 9.71
C GLY A 45 6.39 2.29 9.63
N LYS A 46 7.04 3.18 10.37
CA LYS A 46 6.78 4.64 10.29
C LYS A 46 7.11 5.20 8.91
N GLY A 47 8.19 4.74 8.28
CA GLY A 47 8.59 5.16 6.94
C GLY A 47 7.57 4.75 5.88
N ILE A 48 7.13 3.49 5.91
CA ILE A 48 6.07 2.97 5.01
C ILE A 48 4.77 3.74 5.23
N PHE A 49 4.41 4.04 6.48
CA PHE A 49 3.19 4.77 6.79
C PHE A 49 3.20 6.17 6.18
N PHE A 50 4.28 6.94 6.37
CA PHE A 50 4.42 8.27 5.76
C PHE A 50 4.48 8.22 4.24
N CYS A 51 5.16 7.22 3.67
CA CYS A 51 5.22 7.01 2.23
C CYS A 51 3.83 6.73 1.64
N GLY A 52 3.07 5.82 2.25
CA GLY A 52 1.69 5.53 1.85
C GLY A 52 0.78 6.75 1.97
N LEU A 53 0.91 7.51 3.07
CA LEU A 53 0.13 8.73 3.30
C LEU A 53 0.44 9.81 2.23
N SER A 54 1.70 10.00 1.86
CA SER A 54 2.10 10.87 0.75
C SER A 54 1.49 10.43 -0.58
N THR A 55 1.44 9.13 -0.85
CA THR A 55 0.85 8.57 -2.08
C THR A 55 -0.66 8.78 -2.13
N VAL A 56 -1.35 8.58 -1.00
CA VAL A 56 -2.79 8.87 -0.87
C VAL A 56 -3.06 10.35 -1.08
N VAL A 57 -2.22 11.24 -0.53
CA VAL A 57 -2.34 12.69 -0.76
C VAL A 57 -2.09 13.03 -2.23
N GLY A 58 -1.09 12.43 -2.88
CA GLY A 58 -0.81 12.64 -4.31
C GLY A 58 -1.98 12.24 -5.22
N PHE A 59 -2.49 11.01 -5.06
CA PHE A 59 -3.66 10.56 -5.82
C PHE A 59 -4.96 11.27 -5.39
N GLY A 60 -5.08 11.64 -4.12
CA GLY A 60 -6.19 12.42 -3.60
C GLY A 60 -6.24 13.83 -4.21
N SER A 61 -5.09 14.45 -4.46
CA SER A 61 -5.02 15.73 -5.16
C SER A 61 -5.54 15.64 -6.60
N LEU A 62 -5.43 14.48 -7.25
CA LEU A 62 -6.01 14.26 -8.58
C LEU A 62 -7.54 14.29 -8.59
N CYS A 63 -8.21 14.03 -7.45
CA CYS A 63 -9.67 14.18 -7.35
C CYS A 63 -10.16 15.62 -7.54
N PHE A 64 -9.31 16.61 -7.26
CA PHE A 64 -9.62 18.03 -7.47
C PHE A 64 -9.41 18.50 -8.92
N ALA A 65 -8.91 17.63 -9.79
CA ALA A 65 -8.72 17.99 -11.19
C ALA A 65 -10.07 18.13 -11.92
N SER A 66 -10.18 19.14 -12.78
CA SER A 66 -11.38 19.44 -13.57
C SER A 66 -11.72 18.37 -14.64
N ASN A 67 -10.82 17.42 -14.89
CA ASN A 67 -11.03 16.36 -15.88
C ASN A 67 -11.65 15.12 -15.22
N GLU A 68 -12.84 14.71 -15.70
CA GLU A 68 -13.60 13.56 -15.19
C GLU A 68 -12.79 12.25 -15.17
N THR A 69 -11.92 12.08 -16.18
CA THR A 69 -11.01 10.93 -16.30
C THR A 69 -9.98 10.91 -15.19
N LEU A 70 -9.40 12.06 -14.86
CA LEU A 70 -8.35 12.18 -13.86
C LEU A 70 -8.91 12.09 -12.44
N GLN A 71 -10.11 12.64 -12.24
CA GLN A 71 -10.84 12.52 -10.98
C GLN A 71 -11.22 11.06 -10.68
N SER A 72 -11.68 10.30 -11.68
CA SER A 72 -12.01 8.88 -11.49
C SER A 72 -10.76 8.03 -11.24
N MET A 73 -9.62 8.35 -11.87
CA MET A 73 -8.33 7.73 -11.51
C MET A 73 -7.92 8.01 -10.07
N GLY A 74 -7.94 9.28 -9.67
CA GLY A 74 -7.53 9.70 -8.32
C GLY A 74 -8.32 8.94 -7.25
N PHE A 75 -9.62 8.74 -7.48
CA PHE A 75 -10.48 7.98 -6.59
C PHE A 75 -10.12 6.49 -6.53
N PHE A 76 -10.00 5.82 -7.68
CA PHE A 76 -9.66 4.38 -7.72
C PHE A 76 -8.24 4.10 -7.20
N CYS A 77 -7.24 4.87 -7.63
CA CYS A 77 -5.87 4.74 -7.14
C CYS A 77 -5.76 5.11 -5.66
N GLY A 78 -6.46 6.16 -5.20
CA GLY A 78 -6.46 6.54 -3.78
C GLY A 78 -7.02 5.44 -2.88
N ILE A 79 -8.17 4.87 -3.25
CA ILE A 79 -8.76 3.73 -2.54
C ILE A 79 -7.85 2.50 -2.64
N GLY A 80 -7.31 2.21 -3.82
CA GLY A 80 -6.40 1.10 -4.05
C GLY A 80 -5.15 1.18 -3.18
N VAL A 81 -4.49 2.33 -3.15
CA VAL A 81 -3.31 2.57 -2.31
C VAL A 81 -3.66 2.48 -0.83
N LEU A 82 -4.79 3.04 -0.38
CA LEU A 82 -5.26 2.89 1.00
C LEU A 82 -5.45 1.42 1.38
N LEU A 83 -6.11 0.65 0.51
CA LEU A 83 -6.33 -0.78 0.69
C LEU A 83 -5.01 -1.53 0.73
N THR A 84 -4.12 -1.30 -0.22
CA THR A 84 -2.81 -1.97 -0.30
C THR A 84 -1.90 -1.61 0.87
N MET A 85 -1.92 -0.36 1.32
CA MET A 85 -1.21 0.10 2.51
C MET A 85 -1.75 -0.61 3.76
N THR A 86 -3.08 -0.65 3.92
CA THR A 86 -3.75 -1.34 5.06
C THR A 86 -3.48 -2.84 5.02
N LEU A 87 -3.56 -3.45 3.84
CA LEU A 87 -3.26 -4.86 3.61
C LEU A 87 -1.80 -5.15 3.92
N SER A 88 -0.85 -4.34 3.49
CA SER A 88 0.56 -4.63 3.77
C SER A 88 0.88 -4.50 5.27
N VAL A 89 0.29 -3.52 5.95
CA VAL A 89 0.37 -3.39 7.41
C VAL A 89 -0.27 -4.58 8.15
N MET A 90 -1.34 -5.18 7.61
CA MET A 90 -2.06 -6.32 8.21
C MET A 90 -1.46 -7.69 7.84
N VAL A 91 -1.11 -7.90 6.58
CA VAL A 91 -0.71 -9.20 6.01
C VAL A 91 0.65 -9.62 6.53
N VAL A 92 1.58 -8.69 6.70
CA VAL A 92 2.94 -9.05 7.09
C VAL A 92 3.08 -9.46 8.56
N PRO A 93 2.47 -8.80 9.57
CA PRO A 93 2.46 -9.35 10.93
C PRO A 93 1.72 -10.70 10.96
N THR A 94 0.69 -10.87 10.14
CA THR A 94 -0.07 -12.14 10.03
C THR A 94 0.78 -13.28 9.45
N LEU A 95 1.52 -13.03 8.37
CA LEU A 95 2.41 -14.02 7.76
C LEU A 95 3.60 -14.36 8.67
N TRP A 96 4.11 -13.38 9.42
CA TRP A 96 5.20 -13.64 10.36
C TRP A 96 4.72 -14.49 11.55
N VAL A 97 3.53 -14.20 12.10
CA VAL A 97 2.88 -15.04 13.12
C VAL A 97 2.61 -16.45 12.61
N TRP A 98 2.17 -16.59 11.35
CA TRP A 98 1.92 -17.90 10.74
C TRP A 98 3.21 -18.68 10.53
N GLY A 99 4.28 -18.05 10.02
CA GLY A 99 5.58 -18.70 9.79
C GLY A 99 6.35 -19.07 11.07
N HIS A 100 6.09 -18.41 12.20
CA HIS A 100 6.64 -18.77 13.50
C HIS A 100 5.77 -19.73 14.31
N ARG A 101 4.59 -20.13 13.81
CA ARG A 101 3.74 -21.16 14.44
C ARG A 101 4.10 -22.59 13.99
N ASP A 102 4.84 -22.74 12.90
CA ASP A 102 5.28 -24.04 12.35
C ASP A 102 6.73 -24.42 12.74
N ARG A 103 7.29 -23.82 13.80
CA ARG A 103 8.53 -24.25 14.46
C ARG A 103 8.37 -24.24 15.97
#